data_AF-W9HBS1-F1
#
_entry.id   AF-W9HBS1-F1
#
_cell.length_a   1.000
_cell.length_b   1.000
_cell.length_c   1.000
_cell.angle_alpha   90.00
_cell.angle_beta   90.00
_cell.angle_gamma   90.00
#
_symmetry.space_group_name_H-M   'P 1'
#
loop_
_entity.id
_entity.type
_entity.pdbx_description
1 polymer ?
#
loop_
_entity_poly.entity_id
_entity_poly.type
_entity_poly.pdbx_seq_one_letter_code
_entity_poly.pdbx_strand_id
1 'polypeptide(L)'
;MLEQIVKAMRPPVWQGIMAHYLNDEFSSYTGDKLVPQKSGYVLASTAALRLVPGAKSQPLPRDQIAHQTRPDPSNPLFTPIFGCLIEGSKYTYKNGATAVTPGSRLWGADRFPKLEECTYAEMEPGIPGLTCYTTTYHGAGENKCDKSDPDALRTLFACFAQRDYYRLDQDEVLSTPMEIARTLPDDIIRVAGYYKAVSGVGYVEDHQNPVEFVQKDKNGIGKFGLVANKLTL
;
A
#
# COMPACT_ATOMS: atom_id res chain seq x y z
N MET A 1 9.97 -12.98 5.43
CA MET A 1 8.95 -12.04 4.91
C MET A 1 9.40 -10.60 5.14
N LEU A 2 9.65 -10.19 6.39
CA LEU A 2 10.08 -8.83 6.72
C LEU A 2 11.26 -8.32 5.89
N GLU A 3 12.35 -9.08 5.78
CA GLU A 3 13.52 -8.67 4.98
C GLU A 3 13.18 -8.41 3.50
N GLN A 4 12.28 -9.21 2.92
CA GLN A 4 11.84 -9.05 1.52
C GLN A 4 10.95 -7.81 1.37
N ILE A 5 10.05 -7.55 2.32
CA ILE A 5 9.23 -6.33 2.35
C ILE A 5 10.11 -5.08 2.51
N VAL A 6 11.14 -5.13 3.37
CA VAL A 6 12.12 -4.05 3.51
C VAL A 6 12.87 -3.81 2.20
N LYS A 7 13.36 -4.88 1.55
CA LYS A 7 14.03 -4.79 0.24
C LYS A 7 13.09 -4.28 -0.86
N ALA A 8 11.80 -4.55 -0.77
CA ALA A 8 10.78 -4.12 -1.70
C ALA A 8 10.44 -2.63 -1.62
N MET A 9 10.34 -2.08 -0.41
CA MET A 9 9.90 -0.68 -0.18
C MET A 9 11.07 0.32 -0.14
N ARG A 10 12.29 -0.14 0.09
CA ARG A 10 13.48 0.74 0.18
C ARG A 10 14.00 1.32 -1.16
N PRO A 11 13.82 0.70 -2.34
CA PRO A 11 14.34 1.25 -3.58
C PRO A 11 13.80 2.66 -3.88
N PRO A 12 14.64 3.60 -4.32
CA PRO A 12 14.21 4.98 -4.62
C PRO A 12 13.10 5.07 -5.66
N VAL A 13 13.06 4.13 -6.62
CA VAL A 13 11.99 4.05 -7.62
C VAL A 13 10.64 3.78 -6.98
N TRP A 14 10.57 2.85 -6.02
CA TRP A 14 9.33 2.54 -5.30
C TRP A 14 8.89 3.76 -4.49
N GLN A 15 9.81 4.34 -3.69
CA GLN A 15 9.49 5.49 -2.84
C GLN A 15 9.08 6.72 -3.66
N GLY A 16 9.73 6.96 -4.80
CA GLY A 16 9.42 8.05 -5.71
C GLY A 16 8.04 7.89 -6.36
N ILE A 17 7.69 6.68 -6.77
CA ILE A 17 6.35 6.36 -7.28
C ILE A 17 5.29 6.59 -6.19
N MET A 18 5.49 6.06 -4.98
CA MET A 18 4.52 6.25 -3.89
C MET A 18 4.36 7.73 -3.54
N ALA A 19 5.47 8.45 -3.37
CA ALA A 19 5.44 9.88 -3.09
C ALA A 19 4.74 10.68 -4.19
N HIS A 20 4.93 10.33 -5.46
CA HIS A 20 4.31 11.04 -6.58
C HIS A 20 2.77 10.90 -6.58
N TYR A 21 2.25 9.72 -6.28
CA TYR A 21 0.80 9.45 -6.36
C TYR A 21 0.03 9.61 -5.05
N LEU A 22 0.72 9.59 -3.90
CA LEU A 22 0.08 9.54 -2.58
C LEU A 22 0.38 10.76 -1.71
N ASN A 23 1.39 11.58 -2.03
CA ASN A 23 1.63 12.84 -1.33
C ASN A 23 0.84 13.96 -1.99
N ASP A 24 -0.40 14.14 -1.54
CA ASP A 24 -1.25 15.25 -1.93
C ASP A 24 -0.86 16.55 -1.22
N GLU A 25 -1.11 17.67 -1.91
CA GLU A 25 -0.90 19.02 -1.40
C GLU A 25 -2.23 19.64 -0.98
N PHE A 26 -2.26 20.13 0.25
CA PHE A 26 -3.39 20.78 0.88
C PHE A 26 -3.00 22.19 1.33
N SER A 27 -4.01 23.02 1.59
CA SER A 27 -3.79 24.28 2.30
C SER A 27 -5.03 24.67 3.09
N SER A 28 -4.83 25.33 4.23
CA SER A 28 -5.91 25.87 5.05
C SER A 28 -5.44 27.13 5.77
N TYR A 29 -6.39 28.00 6.14
CA TYR A 29 -6.06 29.20 6.91
C TYR A 29 -5.84 28.85 8.38
N THR A 30 -4.76 29.38 8.96
CA THR A 30 -4.54 29.43 10.41
C THR A 30 -4.41 30.90 10.80
N GLY A 31 -5.45 31.44 11.43
CA GLY A 31 -5.59 32.89 11.58
C GLY A 31 -5.73 33.56 10.20
N ASP A 32 -4.81 34.46 9.88
CA ASP A 32 -4.75 35.20 8.62
C ASP A 32 -3.79 34.60 7.57
N LYS A 33 -3.11 33.49 7.90
CA LYS A 33 -2.12 32.85 7.02
C LYS A 33 -2.67 31.60 6.38
N LEU A 34 -2.59 31.52 5.05
CA LEU A 34 -2.79 30.27 4.31
C LEU A 34 -1.54 29.40 4.48
N VAL A 35 -1.69 28.28 5.17
CA VAL A 35 -0.59 27.35 5.47
C VAL A 35 -0.67 26.18 4.49
N PRO A 36 0.34 25.97 3.63
CA PRO A 36 0.40 24.78 2.78
C PRO A 36 0.88 23.57 3.59
N GLN A 37 0.35 22.40 3.27
CA GLN A 37 0.75 21.13 3.86
C GLN A 37 0.82 20.05 2.78
N LYS A 38 1.90 19.27 2.78
CA LYS A 38 2.03 18.10 1.93
C LYS A 38 1.87 16.85 2.77
N SER A 39 0.93 15.99 2.40
CA SER A 39 0.71 14.71 3.08
C SER A 39 1.85 13.72 2.83
N GLY A 40 1.85 12.63 3.60
CA GLY A 40 2.75 11.49 3.41
C GLY A 40 2.01 10.25 2.92
N TYR A 41 2.75 9.16 2.82
CA TYR A 41 2.22 7.84 2.54
C TYR A 41 2.69 6.82 3.59
N VAL A 42 1.94 5.73 3.67
CA VAL A 42 2.14 4.62 4.61
C VAL A 42 1.84 3.31 3.89
N LEU A 43 2.41 2.22 4.37
CA LEU A 43 2.09 0.86 3.95
C LEU A 43 0.61 0.59 4.24
N ALA A 44 -0.16 0.24 3.22
CA ALA A 44 -1.58 -0.11 3.34
C ALA A 44 -1.73 -1.59 3.73
N SER A 45 -1.08 -2.47 2.97
CA SER A 45 -1.12 -3.90 3.15
C SER A 45 0.05 -4.59 2.48
N THR A 46 0.40 -5.77 2.98
CA THR A 46 1.37 -6.69 2.36
C THR A 46 0.82 -8.10 2.30
N ALA A 47 1.23 -8.84 1.27
CA ALA A 47 0.87 -10.24 1.13
C ALA A 47 1.97 -11.03 0.44
N ALA A 48 2.18 -12.27 0.88
CA ALA A 48 2.93 -13.27 0.13
C ALA A 48 1.93 -14.31 -0.39
N LEU A 49 1.83 -14.41 -1.72
CA LEU A 49 0.85 -15.25 -2.40
C LEU A 49 1.58 -16.31 -3.21
N ARG A 50 1.04 -17.53 -3.22
CA ARG A 50 1.53 -18.61 -4.07
C ARG A 50 0.36 -19.20 -4.86
N LEU A 51 0.44 -19.08 -6.18
CA LEU A 51 -0.48 -19.75 -7.09
C LEU A 51 0.09 -21.11 -7.49
N VAL A 52 -0.76 -22.12 -7.35
CA VAL A 52 -0.44 -23.53 -7.60
C VAL A 52 -1.12 -24.01 -8.90
N PRO A 53 -0.63 -25.09 -9.51
CA PRO A 53 -1.27 -25.74 -10.66
C PRO A 53 -2.79 -25.93 -10.48
N GLY A 54 -3.56 -25.52 -11.49
CA GLY A 54 -5.02 -25.63 -11.50
C GLY A 54 -5.76 -24.49 -10.80
N ALA A 55 -5.05 -23.52 -10.20
CA ALA A 55 -5.69 -22.33 -9.64
C ALA A 55 -6.47 -21.55 -10.71
N LYS A 56 -7.75 -21.24 -10.42
CA LYS A 56 -8.62 -20.52 -11.34
C LYS A 56 -8.29 -19.03 -11.39
N SER A 57 -8.60 -18.39 -12.51
CA SER A 57 -8.47 -16.94 -12.63
C SER A 57 -9.34 -16.25 -11.60
N GLN A 58 -8.81 -15.19 -10.98
CA GLN A 58 -9.64 -14.31 -10.18
C GLN A 58 -10.63 -13.56 -11.09
N PRO A 59 -11.78 -13.13 -10.56
CA PRO A 59 -12.49 -12.00 -11.13
C PRO A 59 -11.53 -10.80 -11.29
N LEU A 60 -11.89 -9.80 -12.09
CA LEU A 60 -11.09 -8.59 -12.26
C LEU A 60 -11.63 -7.50 -11.31
N PRO A 61 -11.14 -7.37 -10.06
CA PRO A 61 -11.50 -6.27 -9.17
C PRO A 61 -10.76 -4.97 -9.50
N ARG A 62 -11.23 -3.90 -8.87
CA ARG A 62 -10.43 -2.73 -8.52
C ARG A 62 -10.25 -2.74 -7.01
N ASP A 63 -9.02 -2.84 -6.52
CA ASP A 63 -8.76 -2.92 -5.08
C ASP A 63 -9.18 -1.65 -4.33
N GLN A 64 -9.33 -0.52 -5.03
CA GLN A 64 -9.79 0.75 -4.43
C GLN A 64 -11.16 0.64 -3.72
N ILE A 65 -11.95 -0.40 -4.05
CA ILE A 65 -13.31 -0.56 -3.54
C ILE A 65 -13.34 -0.71 -2.01
N ALA A 66 -12.25 -1.19 -1.40
CA ALA A 66 -12.09 -1.29 0.05
C ALA A 66 -12.28 0.08 0.74
N HIS A 67 -11.83 1.16 0.08
CA HIS A 67 -11.93 2.54 0.57
C HIS A 67 -13.20 3.24 0.14
N GLN A 68 -14.15 2.51 -0.45
CA GLN A 68 -15.44 3.05 -0.93
C GLN A 68 -15.28 4.28 -1.84
N THR A 69 -14.16 4.34 -2.57
CA THR A 69 -13.82 5.47 -3.43
C THR A 69 -14.48 5.29 -4.79
N ARG A 70 -15.31 6.26 -5.19
CA ARG A 70 -15.99 6.23 -6.49
C ARG A 70 -14.99 6.47 -7.62
N PRO A 71 -15.15 5.82 -8.79
CA PRO A 71 -14.32 6.11 -9.96
C PRO A 71 -14.56 7.55 -10.43
N ASP A 72 -13.55 8.40 -10.28
CA ASP A 72 -13.56 9.78 -10.77
C ASP A 72 -12.14 10.16 -11.23
N PRO A 73 -11.83 9.97 -12.53
CA PRO A 73 -10.51 10.30 -13.06
C PRO A 73 -10.10 11.76 -12.93
N SER A 74 -11.04 12.67 -12.67
CA SER A 74 -10.77 14.10 -12.51
C SER A 74 -10.36 14.48 -11.08
N ASN A 75 -10.71 13.64 -10.09
CA ASN A 75 -10.39 13.88 -8.70
C ASN A 75 -9.06 13.22 -8.35
N PRO A 76 -7.97 13.93 -8.01
CA PRO A 76 -6.67 13.32 -7.70
C PRO A 76 -6.72 12.30 -6.55
N LEU A 77 -7.71 12.42 -5.65
CA LEU A 77 -7.87 11.55 -4.48
C LEU A 77 -8.55 10.21 -4.78
N PHE A 78 -9.03 9.98 -6.02
CA PHE A 78 -9.78 8.76 -6.35
C PHE A 78 -8.94 7.47 -6.35
N THR A 79 -7.62 7.59 -6.19
CA THR A 79 -6.65 6.48 -6.17
C THR A 79 -6.14 6.29 -4.75
N PRO A 80 -6.92 5.67 -3.85
CA PRO A 80 -6.62 5.65 -2.43
C PRO A 80 -5.34 4.89 -2.09
N ILE A 81 -5.04 3.85 -2.88
CA ILE A 81 -3.94 2.92 -2.70
C ILE A 81 -3.17 2.79 -4.01
N PHE A 82 -1.87 2.55 -3.90
CA PHE A 82 -1.00 2.20 -5.00
C PHE A 82 -0.27 0.89 -4.71
N GLY A 83 -0.29 -0.04 -5.66
CA GLY A 83 0.23 -1.39 -5.48
C GLY A 83 1.51 -1.67 -6.26
N CYS A 84 2.45 -2.36 -5.64
CA CYS A 84 3.60 -2.97 -6.30
C CYS A 84 3.54 -4.49 -6.11
N LEU A 85 3.44 -5.20 -7.23
CA LEU A 85 3.41 -6.66 -7.30
C LEU A 85 4.78 -7.16 -7.72
N ILE A 86 5.50 -7.75 -6.76
CA ILE A 86 6.89 -8.16 -6.86
C ILE A 86 6.96 -9.65 -7.05
N GLU A 87 7.70 -10.07 -8.06
CA GLU A 87 7.93 -11.44 -8.42
C GLU A 87 8.82 -12.17 -7.42
N GLY A 88 8.30 -13.29 -6.89
CA GLY A 88 9.07 -14.28 -6.16
C GLY A 88 9.46 -15.48 -7.03
N SER A 89 8.99 -15.53 -8.27
CA SER A 89 9.27 -16.56 -9.29
C SER A 89 8.96 -16.02 -10.67
N LYS A 90 9.28 -16.76 -11.73
CA LYS A 90 8.95 -16.38 -13.11
C LYS A 90 7.43 -16.32 -13.31
N TYR A 91 6.95 -15.28 -13.97
CA TYR A 91 5.54 -15.10 -14.32
C TYR A 91 5.39 -15.33 -15.81
N THR A 92 4.50 -16.25 -16.16
CA THR A 92 4.14 -16.55 -17.54
C THR A 92 2.62 -16.56 -17.67
N TYR A 93 2.11 -16.39 -18.88
CA TYR A 93 0.70 -16.55 -19.16
C TYR A 93 0.20 -17.93 -18.71
N LYS A 94 1.03 -18.98 -18.90
CA LYS A 94 0.71 -20.37 -18.52
C LYS A 94 0.54 -20.53 -17.01
N ASN A 95 1.41 -19.93 -16.19
CA ASN A 95 1.35 -20.05 -14.73
C ASN A 95 0.50 -18.95 -14.05
N GLY A 96 -0.31 -18.25 -14.84
CA GLY A 96 -1.32 -17.32 -14.35
C GLY A 96 -0.84 -15.90 -14.07
N ALA A 97 0.16 -15.41 -14.82
CA ALA A 97 0.59 -13.99 -14.78
C ALA A 97 -0.60 -13.04 -14.61
N THR A 98 -0.41 -11.97 -13.83
CA THR A 98 -1.49 -11.02 -13.50
C THR A 98 -2.10 -10.47 -14.79
N ALA A 99 -3.41 -10.68 -14.95
CA ALA A 99 -4.19 -10.07 -16.01
C ALA A 99 -4.50 -8.63 -15.60
N VAL A 100 -4.24 -7.67 -16.50
CA VAL A 100 -4.46 -6.24 -16.29
C VAL A 100 -5.25 -5.72 -17.47
N THR A 101 -6.28 -4.91 -17.24
CA THR A 101 -7.02 -4.22 -18.30
C THR A 101 -6.46 -2.80 -18.46
N PRO A 102 -5.58 -2.51 -19.42
CA PRO A 102 -4.91 -1.21 -19.52
C PRO A 102 -5.90 -0.07 -19.76
N GLY A 103 -5.62 1.11 -19.19
CA GLY A 103 -6.50 2.29 -19.31
C GLY A 103 -7.81 2.20 -18.52
N SER A 104 -8.14 1.05 -17.94
CA SER A 104 -9.40 0.87 -17.21
C SER A 104 -9.54 1.72 -15.97
N ARG A 105 -8.44 2.23 -15.41
CA ARG A 105 -8.41 3.31 -14.40
C ARG A 105 -9.32 4.49 -14.74
N LEU A 106 -9.48 4.81 -16.03
CA LEU A 106 -10.23 5.98 -16.50
C LEU A 106 -11.73 5.69 -16.73
N TRP A 107 -12.17 4.44 -16.57
CA TRP A 107 -13.55 4.07 -16.86
C TRP A 107 -14.45 4.41 -15.67
N GLY A 108 -15.66 4.89 -15.97
CA GLY A 108 -16.73 5.09 -14.99
C GLY A 108 -17.22 3.79 -14.37
N ALA A 109 -18.22 3.89 -13.49
CA ALA A 109 -18.75 2.75 -12.74
C ALA A 109 -19.56 1.76 -13.60
N ASP A 110 -20.20 2.24 -14.69
CA ASP A 110 -21.14 1.44 -15.49
C ASP A 110 -20.46 0.56 -16.55
N ARG A 111 -19.12 0.46 -16.51
CA ARG A 111 -18.34 -0.40 -17.42
C ARG A 111 -17.59 -1.46 -16.63
N PHE A 112 -17.74 -2.71 -17.08
CA PHE A 112 -17.00 -3.86 -16.58
C PHE A 112 -15.88 -4.26 -17.56
N PRO A 113 -14.79 -4.89 -17.07
CA PRO A 113 -13.70 -5.37 -17.91
C PRO A 113 -14.03 -6.72 -18.56
N LYS A 114 -13.53 -6.93 -19.78
CA LYS A 114 -13.56 -8.23 -20.45
C LYS A 114 -12.17 -8.84 -20.55
N LEU A 115 -12.08 -10.17 -20.57
CA LEU A 115 -10.79 -10.89 -20.59
C LEU A 115 -10.00 -10.62 -21.87
N GLU A 116 -10.66 -10.39 -23.00
CA GLU A 116 -10.03 -10.02 -24.27
C GLU A 116 -9.41 -8.62 -24.27
N GLU A 117 -9.78 -7.76 -23.32
CA GLU A 117 -9.18 -6.43 -23.11
C GLU A 117 -7.98 -6.49 -22.16
N CYS A 118 -7.68 -7.66 -21.59
CA CYS A 118 -6.57 -7.84 -20.68
C CYS A 118 -5.25 -8.10 -21.42
N THR A 119 -4.18 -7.54 -20.89
CA THR A 119 -2.80 -7.97 -21.12
C THR A 119 -2.29 -8.72 -19.88
N TYR A 120 -1.30 -9.57 -20.05
CA TYR A 120 -0.75 -10.41 -18.99
C TYR A 120 0.66 -9.98 -18.66
N ALA A 121 0.90 -9.67 -17.39
CA ALA A 121 2.20 -9.19 -16.91
C ALA A 121 3.18 -10.37 -16.71
N GLU A 122 3.71 -10.88 -17.81
CA GLU A 122 4.81 -11.84 -17.81
C GLU A 122 6.11 -11.14 -17.39
N MET A 123 6.86 -11.75 -16.48
CA MET A 123 8.02 -11.15 -15.83
C MET A 123 9.04 -12.23 -15.45
N GLU A 124 10.33 -11.90 -15.56
CA GLU A 124 11.42 -12.72 -15.04
C GLU A 124 11.72 -12.36 -13.57
N PRO A 125 12.21 -13.31 -12.76
CA PRO A 125 12.64 -13.03 -11.40
C PRO A 125 13.71 -11.94 -11.31
N GLY A 126 13.57 -11.01 -10.37
CA GLY A 126 14.56 -9.97 -10.07
C GLY A 126 14.39 -8.64 -10.83
N ILE A 127 13.27 -8.44 -11.53
CA ILE A 127 12.93 -7.19 -12.21
C ILE A 127 11.95 -6.42 -11.31
N PRO A 128 12.22 -5.16 -10.90
CA PRO A 128 11.31 -4.43 -10.04
C PRO A 128 9.88 -4.41 -10.61
N GLY A 129 8.96 -4.90 -9.79
CA GLY A 129 7.71 -5.52 -10.21
C GLY A 129 6.64 -4.63 -10.87
N LEU A 130 5.58 -5.30 -11.34
CA LEU A 130 4.41 -4.65 -11.92
C LEU A 130 3.81 -3.67 -10.91
N THR A 131 3.74 -2.42 -11.33
CA THR A 131 3.15 -1.36 -10.55
C THR A 131 1.75 -1.06 -11.09
N CYS A 132 0.73 -1.15 -10.23
CA CYS A 132 -0.67 -0.97 -10.63
C CYS A 132 -1.37 0.05 -9.75
N TYR A 133 -2.11 0.95 -10.40
CA TYR A 133 -3.17 1.69 -9.73
C TYR A 133 -4.21 0.68 -9.25
N THR A 134 -4.61 0.77 -7.98
CA THR A 134 -5.73 -0.04 -7.45
C THR A 134 -7.07 0.31 -8.11
N THR A 135 -7.10 1.38 -8.91
CA THR A 135 -8.22 1.80 -9.74
C THR A 135 -8.26 1.10 -11.10
N THR A 136 -7.21 0.38 -11.48
CA THR A 136 -7.14 -0.43 -12.70
C THR A 136 -7.74 -1.81 -12.43
N TYR A 137 -8.61 -2.29 -13.32
CA TYR A 137 -9.09 -3.66 -13.28
C TYR A 137 -7.94 -4.64 -13.53
N HIS A 138 -7.72 -5.55 -12.58
CA HIS A 138 -6.67 -6.56 -12.68
C HIS A 138 -7.02 -7.76 -11.81
N GLY A 139 -6.35 -8.89 -12.03
CA GLY A 139 -6.54 -10.10 -11.21
C GLY A 139 -5.56 -11.19 -11.60
N ALA A 140 -5.35 -12.16 -10.72
CA ALA A 140 -4.50 -13.30 -11.03
C ALA A 140 -5.07 -14.12 -12.21
N GLY A 141 -4.23 -14.43 -13.20
CA GLY A 141 -4.60 -15.34 -14.28
C GLY A 141 -4.75 -16.79 -13.80
N GLU A 142 -5.41 -17.61 -14.62
CA GLU A 142 -5.52 -19.04 -14.38
C GLU A 142 -4.14 -19.71 -14.48
N ASN A 143 -3.79 -20.54 -13.50
CA ASN A 143 -2.60 -21.37 -13.57
C ASN A 143 -2.93 -22.68 -14.29
N LYS A 144 -2.53 -22.74 -15.57
CA LYS A 144 -2.74 -23.85 -16.50
C LYS A 144 -1.57 -24.83 -16.52
N CYS A 145 -0.61 -24.69 -15.60
CA CYS A 145 0.51 -25.61 -15.50
C CYS A 145 0.08 -26.98 -14.94
N ASP A 146 0.83 -28.00 -15.34
CA ASP A 146 0.86 -29.28 -14.66
C ASP A 146 1.83 -29.22 -13.48
N LYS A 147 1.68 -30.13 -12.51
CA LYS A 147 2.58 -30.20 -11.33
C LYS A 147 4.05 -30.45 -11.69
N SER A 148 4.32 -31.01 -12.87
CA SER A 148 5.66 -31.28 -13.37
C SER A 148 6.31 -30.10 -14.09
N ASP A 149 5.56 -29.03 -14.40
CA ASP A 149 6.16 -27.84 -15.01
C ASP A 149 7.13 -27.16 -14.03
N PRO A 150 8.32 -26.71 -14.48
CA PRO A 150 9.31 -26.09 -13.59
C PRO A 150 8.81 -24.78 -12.95
N ASP A 151 8.02 -24.01 -13.70
CA ASP A 151 7.46 -22.72 -13.27
C ASP A 151 6.01 -22.83 -12.75
N ALA A 152 5.57 -24.04 -12.41
CA ALA A 152 4.21 -24.35 -11.95
C ALA A 152 3.79 -23.55 -10.71
N LEU A 153 4.73 -23.27 -9.80
CA LEU A 153 4.50 -22.55 -8.57
C LEU A 153 4.84 -21.07 -8.74
N ARG A 154 3.82 -20.23 -8.88
CA ARG A 154 4.01 -18.79 -9.01
C ARG A 154 3.97 -18.11 -7.64
N THR A 155 5.10 -17.57 -7.18
CA THR A 155 5.19 -16.83 -5.91
C THR A 155 5.21 -15.33 -6.17
N LEU A 156 4.38 -14.57 -5.44
CA LEU A 156 4.19 -13.13 -5.55
C LEU A 156 4.30 -12.49 -4.16
N PHE A 157 4.97 -11.36 -4.06
CA PHE A 157 4.92 -10.46 -2.92
C PHE A 157 4.19 -9.18 -3.34
N ALA A 158 3.07 -8.87 -2.69
CA ALA A 158 2.34 -7.64 -2.92
C ALA A 158 2.66 -6.65 -1.80
N CYS A 159 3.05 -5.44 -2.16
CA CYS A 159 3.30 -4.32 -1.24
C CYS A 159 2.49 -3.12 -1.72
N PHE A 160 1.48 -2.74 -0.94
CA PHE A 160 0.60 -1.63 -1.24
C PHE A 160 0.86 -0.47 -0.31
N ALA A 161 0.88 0.75 -0.83
CA ALA A 161 0.95 1.97 -0.03
C ALA A 161 -0.30 2.81 -0.25
N GLN A 162 -0.65 3.61 0.74
CA GLN A 162 -1.77 4.55 0.70
C GLN A 162 -1.40 5.87 1.36
N ARG A 163 -2.32 6.83 1.35
CA ARG A 163 -2.20 8.09 2.09
C ARG A 163 -2.08 7.84 3.59
N ASP A 164 -1.20 8.57 4.26
CA ASP A 164 -0.97 8.45 5.70
C ASP A 164 -2.17 8.86 6.57
N TYR A 165 -3.14 9.58 5.99
CA TYR A 165 -4.38 10.00 6.65
C TYR A 165 -5.59 9.11 6.34
N TYR A 166 -5.41 7.97 5.65
CA TYR A 166 -6.45 6.96 5.47
C TYR A 166 -6.32 5.83 6.50
N ARG A 167 -7.44 5.18 6.83
CA ARG A 167 -7.43 3.96 7.64
C ARG A 167 -6.66 2.88 6.89
N LEU A 168 -5.73 2.19 7.57
CA LEU A 168 -4.95 1.09 7.01
C LEU A 168 -5.84 -0.11 6.64
N ASP A 169 -5.50 -0.79 5.55
CA ASP A 169 -6.14 -2.07 5.19
C ASP A 169 -5.74 -3.18 6.16
N GLN A 170 -4.46 -3.18 6.54
CA GLN A 170 -3.90 -4.06 7.55
C GLN A 170 -3.36 -3.20 8.70
N ASP A 171 -3.88 -3.43 9.90
CA ASP A 171 -3.40 -2.79 11.13
C ASP A 171 -2.06 -3.43 11.58
N GLU A 172 -1.00 -3.23 10.78
CA GLU A 172 0.32 -3.86 10.95
C GLU A 172 0.97 -3.50 12.31
N VAL A 173 0.65 -2.31 12.83
CA VAL A 173 1.08 -1.82 14.15
C VAL A 173 0.57 -2.69 15.29
N LEU A 174 -0.59 -3.33 15.13
CA LEU A 174 -1.20 -4.21 16.14
C LEU A 174 -0.78 -5.67 15.96
N SER A 175 -0.50 -6.09 14.73
CA SER A 175 -0.14 -7.48 14.42
C SER A 175 1.36 -7.78 14.56
N THR A 176 2.21 -6.76 14.40
CA THR A 176 3.67 -6.93 14.48
C THR A 176 4.11 -7.06 15.94
N PRO A 177 4.82 -8.15 16.32
CA PRO A 177 5.36 -8.28 17.66
C PRO A 177 6.30 -7.11 18.00
N MET A 178 6.22 -6.61 19.23
CA MET A 178 6.91 -5.39 19.64
C MET A 178 8.44 -5.52 19.56
N GLU A 179 8.95 -6.72 19.85
CA GLU A 179 10.36 -7.08 19.69
C GLU A 179 10.84 -6.98 18.24
N ILE A 180 9.96 -7.23 17.26
CA ILE A 180 10.27 -7.06 15.85
C ILE A 180 10.18 -5.58 15.47
N ALA A 181 9.11 -4.89 15.86
CA ALA A 181 8.91 -3.47 15.57
C ALA A 181 10.12 -2.62 16.02
N ARG A 182 10.66 -2.90 17.22
CA ARG A 182 11.84 -2.21 17.77
C ARG A 182 13.13 -2.41 16.98
N THR A 183 13.23 -3.45 16.16
CA THR A 183 14.41 -3.72 15.32
C THR A 183 14.32 -3.10 13.93
N LEU A 184 13.17 -2.53 13.56
CA LEU A 184 12.97 -1.93 12.26
C LEU A 184 13.82 -0.65 12.12
N PRO A 185 14.53 -0.48 11.00
CA PRO A 185 15.17 0.79 10.65
C PRO A 185 14.17 1.95 10.59
N ASP A 186 14.62 3.17 10.89
CA ASP A 186 13.77 4.38 10.96
C ASP A 186 12.98 4.64 9.66
N ASP A 187 13.62 4.43 8.51
CA ASP A 187 13.00 4.59 7.19
C ASP A 187 11.83 3.62 6.99
N ILE A 188 11.96 2.39 7.51
CA ILE A 188 10.95 1.33 7.37
C ILE A 188 9.83 1.51 8.39
N ILE A 189 10.17 1.74 9.66
CA ILE A 189 9.17 1.86 10.73
C ILE A 189 8.25 3.07 10.50
N ARG A 190 8.76 4.11 9.83
CA ARG A 190 7.97 5.24 9.33
C ARG A 190 6.92 4.82 8.32
N VAL A 191 7.32 4.10 7.28
CA VAL A 191 6.39 3.62 6.25
C VAL A 191 5.47 2.52 6.79
N ALA A 192 5.89 1.76 7.81
CA ALA A 192 5.08 0.70 8.43
C ALA A 192 3.93 1.21 9.33
N GLY A 193 3.75 2.53 9.47
CA GLY A 193 2.60 3.11 10.18
C GLY A 193 2.81 3.44 11.66
N TYR A 194 4.05 3.41 12.15
CA TYR A 194 4.37 3.79 13.53
C TYR A 194 4.63 5.29 13.72
N TYR A 195 4.46 6.08 12.67
CA TYR A 195 4.43 7.54 12.76
C TYR A 195 3.01 8.02 12.56
N LYS A 196 2.65 9.09 13.26
CA LYS A 196 1.40 9.80 12.95
C LYS A 196 1.51 10.40 11.54
N ALA A 197 0.38 10.58 10.89
CA ALA A 197 0.32 11.27 9.59
C ALA A 197 0.96 12.66 9.67
N VAL A 198 1.39 13.21 8.53
CA VAL A 198 1.92 14.59 8.48
C VAL A 198 0.88 15.60 8.99
N SER A 199 -0.41 15.31 8.80
CA SER A 199 -1.54 16.07 9.37
C SER A 199 -1.62 16.06 10.90
N GLY A 200 -0.90 15.15 11.55
CA GLY A 200 -0.93 14.93 12.99
C GLY A 200 -1.92 13.85 13.43
N VAL A 201 -2.71 13.26 12.53
CA VAL A 201 -3.66 12.17 12.83
C VAL A 201 -2.92 10.88 13.17
N GLY A 202 -3.45 10.08 14.10
CA GLY A 202 -2.84 8.80 14.51
C GLY A 202 -1.76 8.94 15.59
N TYR A 203 -1.84 9.98 16.42
CA TYR A 203 -0.92 10.20 17.54
C TYR A 203 -1.26 9.34 18.77
N VAL A 204 -0.29 9.21 19.67
CA VAL A 204 -0.43 8.59 20.99
C VAL A 204 -0.27 9.65 22.08
N GLU A 205 -1.03 9.54 23.16
CA GLU A 205 -1.03 10.48 24.31
C GLU A 205 -1.10 11.96 23.88
N ASP A 206 -0.11 12.77 24.23
CA ASP A 206 -0.02 14.20 23.94
C ASP A 206 0.68 14.43 22.59
N HIS A 207 -0.01 14.08 21.51
CA HIS A 207 0.46 14.27 20.13
C HIS A 207 1.81 13.61 19.76
N GLN A 208 2.22 12.55 20.45
CA GLN A 208 3.47 11.83 20.17
C GLN A 208 3.32 10.86 18.99
N ASN A 209 4.42 10.52 18.33
CA ASN A 209 4.40 9.44 17.34
C ASN A 209 4.26 8.08 18.05
N PRO A 210 3.52 7.11 17.49
CA PRO A 210 3.44 5.76 18.05
C PRO A 210 4.81 5.10 18.30
N VAL A 211 5.82 5.35 17.44
CA VAL A 211 7.18 4.81 17.59
C VAL A 211 7.84 5.21 18.91
N GLU A 212 7.54 6.40 19.42
CA GLU A 212 8.08 6.89 20.71
C GLU A 212 7.53 6.08 21.89
N PHE A 213 6.36 5.46 21.71
CA PHE A 213 5.78 4.55 22.68
C PHE A 213 6.36 3.15 22.55
N VAL A 214 6.52 2.65 21.31
CA VAL A 214 7.12 1.34 21.01
C VAL A 214 8.52 1.20 21.62
N GLN A 215 9.31 2.27 21.57
CA GLN A 215 10.68 2.28 22.08
C GLN A 215 10.80 2.43 23.61
N LYS A 216 9.70 2.65 24.34
CA LYS A 216 9.70 2.71 25.81
C LYS A 216 9.46 1.32 26.40
N ASP A 217 10.23 0.93 27.41
CA ASP A 217 10.01 -0.32 28.18
C ASP A 217 8.83 -0.25 29.16
N LYS A 218 8.05 0.84 29.13
CA LYS A 218 6.92 1.07 30.03
C LYS A 218 5.65 1.19 29.20
N ASN A 219 4.82 0.14 29.23
CA ASN A 219 3.47 0.17 28.65
C ASN A 219 2.68 1.29 29.35
N GLY A 220 2.48 2.40 28.64
CA GLY A 220 1.82 3.59 29.16
C GLY A 220 0.32 3.37 29.34
N ILE A 221 -0.08 3.27 30.60
CA ILE A 221 -1.40 3.72 31.02
C ILE A 221 -1.40 5.24 30.79
N GLY A 222 -2.27 5.72 29.90
CA GLY A 222 -2.27 7.09 29.39
C GLY A 222 -2.07 8.11 30.50
N LYS A 223 -0.97 8.86 30.42
CA LYS A 223 -0.75 9.99 31.32
C LYS A 223 -1.53 11.18 30.76
N PHE A 224 -2.44 11.75 31.55
CA PHE A 224 -3.11 13.00 31.22
C PHE A 224 -2.04 14.09 30.97
N GLY A 225 -1.94 14.54 29.72
CA GLY A 225 -1.16 15.72 29.38
C GLY A 225 -1.81 16.96 29.96
N LEU A 226 -1.00 17.86 30.55
CA LEU A 226 -1.48 19.18 30.93
C LEU A 226 -1.64 20.00 29.64
N VAL A 227 -2.87 20.25 29.23
CA VAL A 227 -3.15 21.22 28.16
C VAL A 227 -2.62 22.58 28.63
N ALA A 228 -1.48 22.99 28.08
CA ALA A 228 -0.94 24.31 28.33
C ALA A 228 -1.88 25.34 27.68
N ASN A 229 -2.55 26.13 28.51
CA ASN A 229 -3.25 27.36 28.10
C ASN A 229 -2.24 28.34 27.49
N LYS A 230 -1.91 28.18 26.21
CA LYS A 230 -1.33 29.23 25.38
C LYS A 230 -2.04 29.29 24.04
N LEU A 231 -3.33 29.60 24.12
CA LEU A 231 -3.95 30.46 23.13
C LEU A 231 -3.43 31.88 23.40
N THR A 232 -2.34 32.25 22.74
CA THR A 232 -2.06 33.66 22.45
C THR A 232 -2.43 33.89 21.01
N LEU A 233 -3.38 34.82 20.83
CA LEU A 233 -3.99 35.31 19.59
C LEU A 233 -2.96 35.63 18.51
#